data_AF-A0A401H346-F1
#
_entry.id   AF-A0A401H346-F1
#
_cell.length_a   1.000
_cell.length_b   1.000
_cell.length_c   1.000
_cell.angle_alpha   90.00
_cell.angle_beta   90.00
_cell.angle_gamma   90.00
#
_symmetry.space_group_name_H-M   'P 1'
#
loop_
_entity.id
_entity.type
_entity.pdbx_description
1 polymer ?
#
loop_
_entity_poly.entity_id
_entity_poly.type
_entity_poly.pdbx_seq_one_letter_code
_entity_poly.pdbx_strand_id
1 'polypeptide(L)'
;MHVPWFSRISVNYIVALPCSLLAPHSSLCSIHDTKASKIHVTSAHSRTRKFMGNAQSAEQEGHERWQAEERAREEQRRREQEAHERWQAEERAREEQRRREQEAHERWQAEERTREEQRWREQEAHERWQAEERAREEQRRREQAEHERWQAEEARRCADEARRQAEHERWRMEEEQRRIENERWEAEESRKRAEEELRRVEEERQRAEEERRRAEHAKWEAEEQRRRADEERQRAEAERWRAEEERRRSDEEKQRAQQEKERAEEASRVAEAQRRQADEERRRAEEAQRRAEEERRRAEEDSKRAEEERQRAEEAKEKARAAQEDAERASAAAESAAEEAQLAQQEAEKNLKAGIRPVIWPTEEEIRIHKERLQYHEGRLHFAVAGIAGSGKSSLINALRGISNSHKGAARVGVTETTRIVARYPDSNSERPFVWYDVPGAGTLAIPDWQYFNDYGLYIFDAIIVLFDNRFTETDIALLRNAALFQIPTYIVRSKSTQHIANLMMDLDFGEDEDEGSCLTTARQAYITETRDSVAHNLCEAELPGQRAYLITAKEILCEVVKGSMPKGIIDEVELLDDMLQEAHSHH
;
A
#
# COMPACT_ATOMS: atom_id res chain seq x y z
N MET A 1 -18.50 -26.70 32.35
CA MET A 1 -19.40 -26.09 33.34
C MET A 1 -19.59 -24.63 32.96
N HIS A 2 -20.82 -24.16 33.05
CA HIS A 2 -21.34 -22.81 32.76
C HIS A 2 -21.52 -22.39 31.29
N VAL A 3 -22.81 -22.35 30.96
CA VAL A 3 -23.52 -21.92 29.75
C VAL A 3 -23.94 -20.45 29.96
N PRO A 4 -23.91 -19.57 28.95
CA PRO A 4 -24.74 -18.37 28.97
C PRO A 4 -25.98 -18.54 28.08
N TRP A 5 -27.12 -18.24 28.69
CA TRP A 5 -28.42 -18.03 28.09
C TRP A 5 -28.43 -16.87 27.09
N PHE A 6 -28.99 -17.08 25.90
CA PHE A 6 -29.65 -16.02 25.14
C PHE A 6 -30.88 -16.58 24.41
N SER A 7 -31.94 -15.78 24.45
CA SER A 7 -33.34 -16.14 24.26
C SER A 7 -33.71 -16.58 22.84
N ARG A 8 -34.52 -17.65 22.79
CA ARG A 8 -35.34 -18.07 21.65
C ARG A 8 -36.31 -16.95 21.24
N ILE A 9 -36.18 -16.44 20.02
CA ILE A 9 -37.26 -15.75 19.32
C ILE A 9 -37.82 -16.74 18.29
N SER A 10 -38.97 -17.31 18.60
CA SER A 10 -39.76 -18.12 17.68
C SER A 10 -40.49 -17.18 16.72
N VAL A 11 -40.08 -17.14 15.45
CA VAL A 11 -40.88 -16.52 14.39
C VAL A 11 -41.82 -17.60 13.84
N ASN A 12 -43.07 -17.55 14.29
CA ASN A 12 -44.18 -18.32 13.73
C ASN A 12 -44.43 -17.88 12.28
N TYR A 13 -44.27 -18.79 11.33
CA TYR A 13 -44.84 -18.64 9.98
C TYR A 13 -46.36 -18.82 10.07
N ILE A 14 -47.09 -17.70 10.01
CA ILE A 14 -48.53 -17.68 9.78
C ILE A 14 -48.76 -17.78 8.27
N VAL A 15 -49.32 -18.91 7.84
CA VAL A 15 -49.91 -19.10 6.52
C VAL A 15 -51.23 -18.33 6.49
N ALA A 16 -51.33 -17.29 5.66
CA ALA A 16 -52.58 -16.58 5.38
C ALA A 16 -52.86 -16.59 3.88
N LEU A 17 -53.82 -17.43 3.49
CA LEU A 17 -54.53 -17.43 2.21
C LEU A 17 -55.41 -16.17 2.09
N PRO A 18 -55.55 -15.55 0.90
CA PRO A 18 -56.66 -14.64 0.64
C PRO A 18 -57.83 -15.41 0.03
N CYS A 19 -58.91 -15.54 0.79
CA CYS A 19 -60.20 -16.01 0.31
C CYS A 19 -61.22 -14.87 0.40
N SER A 20 -61.79 -14.51 -0.76
CA SER A 20 -63.11 -13.92 -0.99
C SER A 20 -63.49 -12.60 -0.27
N LEU A 21 -63.60 -11.59 -1.13
CA LEU A 21 -64.26 -10.30 -1.00
C LEU A 21 -65.62 -10.32 -0.28
N LEU A 22 -65.77 -9.37 0.64
CA LEU A 22 -67.03 -8.78 1.09
C LEU A 22 -67.63 -7.88 0.00
N ALA A 23 -68.94 -7.98 -0.23
CA ALA A 23 -69.77 -6.90 -0.74
C ALA A 23 -71.11 -6.87 0.04
N PRO A 24 -71.68 -5.69 0.32
CA PRO A 24 -72.67 -5.51 1.38
C PRO A 24 -74.12 -5.70 0.95
N HIS A 25 -74.93 -6.04 1.95
CA HIS A 25 -76.38 -5.94 2.02
C HIS A 25 -76.90 -4.54 1.65
N SER A 26 -77.98 -4.48 0.87
CA SER A 26 -79.31 -3.96 1.28
C SER A 26 -80.13 -3.46 0.09
N SER A 27 -81.45 -3.44 0.29
CA SER A 27 -82.53 -2.93 -0.59
C SER A 27 -83.13 -3.89 -1.64
N LEU A 28 -83.75 -4.98 -1.14
CA LEU A 28 -84.92 -5.56 -1.81
C LEU A 28 -86.12 -4.63 -1.56
N CYS A 29 -86.50 -3.86 -2.58
CA CYS A 29 -87.74 -3.11 -2.64
C CYS A 29 -88.75 -3.95 -3.44
N SER A 30 -89.49 -4.82 -2.76
CA SER A 30 -90.66 -5.50 -3.32
C SER A 30 -91.90 -4.64 -3.06
N ILE A 31 -92.23 -3.76 -4.00
CA ILE A 31 -93.56 -3.12 -4.06
C ILE A 31 -94.35 -3.89 -5.12
N HIS A 32 -95.10 -4.89 -4.65
CA HIS A 32 -96.24 -5.44 -5.38
C HIS A 32 -97.37 -4.42 -5.29
N ASP A 33 -97.57 -3.65 -6.35
CA ASP A 33 -98.78 -2.85 -6.56
C ASP A 33 -99.65 -3.58 -7.59
N THR A 34 -100.69 -4.27 -7.12
CA THR A 34 -101.87 -4.58 -7.93
C THR A 34 -103.12 -4.30 -7.09
N LYS A 35 -103.33 -3.01 -6.80
CA LYS A 35 -104.67 -2.50 -6.45
C LYS A 35 -105.54 -2.55 -7.70
N ALA A 36 -106.51 -3.46 -7.65
CA ALA A 36 -107.68 -3.45 -8.51
C ALA A 36 -108.51 -2.19 -8.23
N SER A 37 -108.31 -1.15 -9.02
CA SER A 37 -109.22 -0.01 -9.10
C SER A 37 -110.18 -0.22 -10.28
N LYS A 38 -111.40 -0.62 -9.92
CA LYS A 38 -112.62 -0.41 -10.68
C LYS A 38 -112.77 1.07 -11.05
N ILE A 39 -113.55 1.31 -12.11
CA ILE A 39 -114.07 2.58 -12.68
C ILE A 39 -113.57 2.66 -14.14
N HIS A 40 -114.37 2.65 -15.22
CA HIS A 40 -115.70 3.20 -15.49
C HIS A 40 -116.43 2.37 -16.55
N VAL A 41 -117.77 2.27 -16.48
CA VAL A 41 -118.63 2.51 -17.66
C VAL A 41 -119.92 3.18 -17.21
N THR A 42 -120.04 4.46 -17.56
CA THR A 42 -121.30 5.17 -17.72
C THR A 42 -121.97 4.73 -19.03
N SER A 43 -123.29 4.55 -18.95
CA SER A 43 -124.28 5.02 -19.93
C SER A 43 -124.24 4.54 -21.39
N ALA A 44 -125.29 3.77 -21.71
CA ALA A 44 -126.22 3.97 -22.82
C ALA A 44 -125.75 3.81 -24.28
N HIS A 45 -126.28 2.76 -24.90
CA HIS A 45 -127.22 2.83 -26.02
C HIS A 45 -127.06 3.98 -27.05
N SER A 46 -126.58 3.63 -28.24
CA SER A 46 -127.27 3.81 -29.55
C SER A 46 -126.27 3.51 -30.68
N ARG A 47 -126.35 2.35 -31.36
CA ARG A 47 -127.17 2.10 -32.56
C ARG A 47 -127.05 3.22 -33.61
N THR A 48 -126.22 3.04 -34.64
CA THR A 48 -126.65 2.70 -36.03
C THR A 48 -125.57 3.02 -37.08
N ARG A 49 -125.58 2.21 -38.16
CA ARG A 49 -125.00 2.43 -39.51
C ARG A 49 -123.49 2.15 -39.73
N LYS A 50 -123.20 0.93 -40.17
CA LYS A 50 -122.62 0.57 -41.50
C LYS A 50 -122.12 -0.88 -41.45
N PHE A 51 -123.03 -1.83 -41.64
CA PHE A 51 -122.70 -3.25 -41.86
C PHE A 51 -122.60 -3.50 -43.38
N MET A 52 -121.63 -4.34 -43.77
CA MET A 52 -121.44 -4.99 -45.08
C MET A 52 -120.37 -4.46 -46.05
N GLY A 53 -119.56 -3.47 -45.70
CA GLY A 53 -118.32 -3.12 -46.44
C GLY A 53 -117.00 -3.39 -45.69
N ASN A 54 -117.04 -3.62 -44.37
CA ASN A 54 -115.86 -3.67 -43.51
C ASN A 54 -115.41 -5.08 -43.08
N ALA A 55 -116.13 -6.15 -43.44
CA ALA A 55 -115.78 -7.50 -42.97
C ALA A 55 -114.55 -8.07 -43.71
N GLN A 56 -114.48 -7.93 -45.04
CA GLN A 56 -113.33 -8.41 -45.82
C GLN A 56 -112.05 -7.57 -45.62
N SER A 57 -112.18 -6.25 -45.41
CA SER A 57 -111.04 -5.37 -45.07
C SER A 57 -110.51 -5.66 -43.67
N ALA A 58 -111.39 -5.91 -42.68
CA ALA A 58 -110.97 -6.27 -41.32
C ALA A 58 -110.33 -7.67 -41.23
N GLU A 59 -110.75 -8.62 -42.07
CA GLU A 59 -110.11 -9.94 -42.16
C GLU A 59 -108.74 -9.89 -42.85
N GLN A 60 -108.58 -9.10 -43.92
CA GLN A 60 -107.27 -8.87 -44.56
C GLN A 60 -106.31 -8.12 -43.63
N GLU A 61 -106.76 -7.05 -42.99
CA GLU A 61 -105.97 -6.32 -41.98
C GLU A 61 -105.63 -7.22 -40.78
N GLY A 62 -106.54 -8.11 -40.37
CA GLY A 62 -106.29 -9.10 -39.31
C GLY A 62 -105.22 -10.12 -39.69
N HIS A 63 -105.26 -10.63 -40.93
CA HIS A 63 -104.27 -11.56 -41.44
C HIS A 63 -102.90 -10.90 -41.66
N GLU A 64 -102.85 -9.66 -42.15
CA GLU A 64 -101.61 -8.89 -42.26
C GLU A 64 -101.02 -8.54 -40.89
N ARG A 65 -101.86 -8.19 -39.91
CA ARG A 65 -101.44 -8.01 -38.51
C ARG A 65 -100.89 -9.29 -37.91
N TRP A 66 -101.53 -10.43 -38.15
CA TRP A 66 -101.04 -11.73 -37.68
C TRP A 66 -99.70 -12.09 -38.36
N GLN A 67 -99.57 -11.86 -39.67
CA GLN A 67 -98.30 -12.07 -40.39
C GLN A 67 -97.20 -11.09 -39.95
N ALA A 68 -97.55 -9.87 -39.56
CA ALA A 68 -96.61 -8.90 -39.00
C ALA A 68 -96.21 -9.30 -37.58
N GLU A 69 -97.14 -9.82 -36.77
CA GLU A 69 -96.89 -10.31 -35.42
C GLU A 69 -96.03 -11.58 -35.44
N GLU A 70 -96.27 -12.53 -36.35
CA GLU A 70 -95.40 -13.70 -36.51
C GLU A 70 -94.01 -13.33 -37.04
N ARG A 71 -93.89 -12.39 -37.99
CA ARG A 71 -92.59 -11.86 -38.40
C ARG A 71 -91.85 -11.16 -37.26
N ALA A 72 -92.57 -10.41 -36.42
CA ALA A 72 -91.99 -9.79 -35.23
C ALA A 72 -91.55 -10.85 -34.19
N ARG A 73 -92.31 -11.94 -34.01
CA ARG A 73 -91.95 -13.07 -33.14
C ARG A 73 -90.74 -13.84 -33.69
N GLU A 74 -90.67 -14.07 -35.00
CA GLU A 74 -89.52 -14.70 -35.64
C GLU A 74 -88.27 -13.82 -35.55
N GLU A 75 -88.43 -12.51 -35.77
CA GLU A 75 -87.33 -11.56 -35.61
C GLU A 75 -86.87 -11.48 -34.15
N GLN A 76 -87.80 -11.54 -33.19
CA GLN A 76 -87.46 -11.64 -31.77
C GLN A 76 -86.70 -12.93 -31.45
N ARG A 77 -87.16 -14.09 -31.94
CA ARG A 77 -86.44 -15.36 -31.80
C ARG A 77 -85.06 -15.31 -32.43
N ARG A 78 -84.91 -14.66 -33.58
CA ARG A 78 -83.60 -14.48 -34.25
C ARG A 78 -82.68 -13.58 -33.43
N ARG A 79 -83.19 -12.46 -32.89
CA ARG A 79 -82.41 -11.58 -32.01
C ARG A 79 -82.00 -12.27 -30.71
N GLU A 80 -82.86 -13.11 -30.14
CA GLU A 80 -82.55 -13.93 -28.96
C GLU A 80 -81.47 -14.99 -29.28
N GLN A 81 -81.55 -15.63 -30.45
CA GLN A 81 -80.50 -16.56 -30.91
C GLN A 81 -79.17 -15.85 -31.17
N GLU A 82 -79.17 -14.72 -31.89
CA GLU A 82 -77.98 -13.91 -32.13
C GLU A 82 -77.38 -13.38 -30.82
N ALA A 83 -78.21 -12.99 -29.85
CA ALA A 83 -77.75 -12.58 -28.52
C ALA A 83 -77.13 -13.75 -27.74
N HIS A 84 -77.73 -14.95 -27.82
CA HIS A 84 -77.19 -16.14 -27.20
C HIS A 84 -75.85 -16.57 -27.82
N GLU A 85 -75.72 -16.51 -29.14
CA GLU A 85 -74.47 -16.79 -29.86
C GLU A 85 -73.38 -15.77 -29.52
N ARG A 86 -73.73 -14.47 -29.45
CA ARG A 86 -72.80 -13.42 -29.01
C ARG A 86 -72.32 -13.64 -27.57
N TRP A 87 -73.24 -14.00 -26.67
CA TRP A 87 -72.89 -14.32 -25.29
C TRP A 87 -71.97 -15.55 -25.21
N GLN A 88 -72.24 -16.62 -25.98
CA GLN A 88 -71.35 -17.77 -26.04
C GLN A 88 -69.97 -17.42 -26.63
N ALA A 89 -69.92 -16.56 -27.65
CA ALA A 89 -68.66 -16.10 -28.22
C ALA A 89 -67.86 -15.25 -27.22
N GLU A 90 -68.54 -14.39 -26.46
CA GLU A 90 -67.93 -13.57 -25.41
C GLU A 90 -67.39 -14.44 -24.26
N GLU A 91 -68.14 -15.46 -23.82
CA GLU A 91 -67.65 -16.39 -22.80
C GLU A 91 -66.45 -17.22 -23.28
N ARG A 92 -66.45 -17.69 -24.54
CA ARG A 92 -65.27 -18.36 -25.11
C ARG A 92 -64.06 -17.43 -25.19
N ALA A 93 -64.26 -16.16 -25.53
CA ALA A 93 -63.19 -15.17 -25.54
C ALA A 93 -62.64 -14.91 -24.12
N ARG A 94 -63.53 -14.84 -23.10
CA ARG A 94 -63.14 -14.72 -21.69
C ARG A 94 -62.39 -15.94 -21.19
N GLU A 95 -62.81 -17.15 -21.58
CA GLU A 95 -62.10 -18.40 -21.26
C GLU A 95 -60.73 -18.47 -21.93
N GLU A 96 -60.63 -18.08 -23.20
CA GLU A 96 -59.35 -18.02 -23.90
C GLU A 96 -58.41 -16.98 -23.28
N GLN A 97 -58.93 -15.83 -22.87
CA GLN A 97 -58.16 -14.82 -22.14
C GLN A 97 -57.65 -15.37 -20.81
N ARG A 98 -58.51 -16.00 -19.99
CA ARG A 98 -58.08 -16.67 -18.75
C ARG A 98 -57.01 -17.72 -18.99
N ARG A 99 -57.13 -18.50 -20.07
CA ARG A 99 -56.11 -19.51 -20.44
C ARG A 99 -54.78 -18.85 -20.82
N ARG A 100 -54.81 -17.77 -21.61
CA ARG A 100 -53.59 -17.01 -21.96
C ARG A 100 -52.93 -16.38 -20.75
N GLU A 101 -53.71 -15.87 -19.80
CA GLU A 101 -53.20 -15.32 -18.55
C GLU A 101 -52.57 -16.42 -17.68
N GLN A 102 -53.17 -17.61 -17.62
CA GLN A 102 -52.60 -18.78 -16.93
C GLN A 102 -51.31 -19.26 -17.60
N GLU A 103 -51.30 -19.44 -18.92
CA GLU A 103 -50.11 -19.83 -19.67
C GLU A 103 -48.97 -18.79 -19.53
N ALA A 104 -49.31 -17.49 -19.52
CA ALA A 104 -48.34 -16.42 -19.28
C ALA A 104 -47.79 -16.46 -17.85
N HIS A 105 -48.65 -16.72 -16.85
CA HIS A 105 -48.22 -16.87 -15.47
C HIS A 105 -47.31 -18.09 -15.27
N GLU A 106 -47.62 -19.22 -15.89
CA GLU A 106 -46.77 -20.43 -15.85
C GLU A 106 -45.42 -20.21 -16.54
N ARG A 107 -45.40 -19.54 -17.70
CA ARG A 107 -44.16 -19.16 -18.38
C ARG A 107 -43.31 -18.24 -17.51
N TRP A 108 -43.94 -17.23 -16.89
CA TRP A 108 -43.25 -16.33 -15.98
C TRP A 108 -42.67 -17.08 -14.77
N GLN A 109 -43.42 -18.00 -14.16
CA GLN A 109 -42.90 -18.84 -13.08
C GLN A 109 -41.73 -19.73 -13.53
N ALA A 110 -41.79 -20.29 -14.74
CA ALA A 110 -40.70 -21.09 -15.29
C ALA A 110 -39.44 -20.25 -15.53
N GLU A 111 -39.61 -19.04 -16.09
CA GLU A 111 -38.51 -18.08 -16.25
C GLU A 111 -37.90 -17.67 -14.91
N GLU A 112 -38.72 -17.36 -13.90
CA GLU A 112 -38.22 -17.04 -12.56
C GLU A 112 -37.45 -18.20 -11.93
N ARG A 113 -37.93 -19.44 -12.04
CA ARG A 113 -37.18 -20.62 -11.57
C ARG A 113 -35.82 -20.74 -12.26
N THR A 114 -35.75 -20.52 -13.57
CA THR A 114 -34.46 -20.53 -14.28
C THR A 114 -33.54 -19.38 -13.85
N ARG A 115 -34.09 -18.20 -13.54
CA ARG A 115 -33.32 -17.06 -13.01
C ARG A 115 -32.82 -17.33 -11.60
N GLU A 116 -33.62 -17.96 -10.75
CA GLU A 116 -33.22 -18.37 -9.40
C GLU A 116 -32.14 -19.46 -9.46
N GLU A 117 -32.27 -20.45 -10.35
CA GLU A 117 -31.23 -21.45 -10.57
C GLU A 117 -29.93 -20.83 -11.10
N GLN A 118 -30.01 -19.84 -11.99
CA GLN A 118 -28.84 -19.10 -12.46
C GLN A 118 -28.17 -18.34 -11.31
N ARG A 119 -28.94 -17.59 -10.51
CA ARG A 119 -28.43 -16.89 -9.32
C ARG A 119 -27.76 -17.86 -8.34
N TRP A 120 -28.37 -19.02 -8.09
CA TRP A 120 -27.80 -20.06 -7.24
C TRP A 120 -26.47 -20.58 -7.80
N ARG A 121 -26.39 -20.85 -9.10
CA ARG A 121 -25.15 -21.30 -9.75
C ARG A 121 -24.05 -20.24 -9.72
N GLU A 122 -24.41 -18.98 -9.94
CA GLU A 122 -23.48 -17.85 -9.82
C GLU A 122 -22.97 -17.71 -8.39
N GLN A 123 -23.85 -17.87 -7.39
CA GLN A 123 -23.47 -17.86 -5.99
C GLN A 123 -22.55 -19.03 -5.63
N GLU A 124 -22.87 -20.26 -6.03
CA GLU A 124 -21.97 -21.41 -5.84
C GLU A 124 -20.64 -21.23 -6.55
N ALA A 125 -20.63 -20.68 -7.77
CA ALA A 125 -19.40 -20.41 -8.51
C ALA A 125 -18.56 -19.36 -7.79
N HIS A 126 -19.19 -18.31 -7.26
CA HIS A 126 -18.53 -17.29 -6.45
C HIS A 126 -17.95 -17.86 -5.15
N GLU A 127 -18.70 -18.71 -4.44
CA GLU A 127 -18.22 -19.38 -3.22
C GLU A 127 -17.07 -20.34 -3.51
N ARG A 128 -17.13 -21.11 -4.61
CA ARG A 128 -16.03 -21.99 -5.05
C ARG A 128 -14.79 -21.18 -5.40
N TRP A 129 -14.96 -20.08 -6.13
CA TRP A 129 -13.85 -19.17 -6.45
C TRP A 129 -13.22 -18.59 -5.18
N GLN A 130 -14.03 -18.14 -4.22
CA GLN A 130 -13.52 -17.67 -2.93
C GLN A 130 -12.77 -18.78 -2.16
N ALA A 131 -13.27 -20.01 -2.18
CA ALA A 131 -12.60 -21.14 -1.54
C ALA A 131 -11.26 -21.47 -2.23
N GLU A 132 -11.21 -21.41 -3.56
CA GLU A 132 -10.00 -21.62 -4.34
C GLU A 132 -8.96 -20.53 -4.07
N GLU A 133 -9.36 -19.26 -4.01
CA GLU A 133 -8.47 -18.15 -3.67
C GLU A 133 -7.92 -18.28 -2.24
N ARG A 134 -8.75 -18.66 -1.27
CA ARG A 134 -8.29 -18.95 0.10
C ARG A 134 -7.29 -20.10 0.14
N ALA A 135 -7.52 -21.16 -0.65
CA ALA A 135 -6.58 -22.28 -0.76
C ALA A 135 -5.25 -21.85 -1.41
N ARG A 136 -5.29 -21.00 -2.44
CA ARG A 136 -4.09 -20.42 -3.08
C ARG A 136 -3.32 -19.52 -2.11
N GLU A 137 -4.00 -18.70 -1.33
CA GLU A 137 -3.39 -17.88 -0.28
C GLU A 137 -2.75 -18.72 0.82
N GLU A 138 -3.44 -19.77 1.27
CA GLU A 138 -2.91 -20.69 2.26
C GLU A 138 -1.69 -21.44 1.72
N GLN A 139 -1.71 -21.85 0.45
CA GLN A 139 -0.56 -22.46 -0.20
C GLN A 139 0.63 -21.50 -0.26
N ARG A 140 0.43 -20.24 -0.69
CA ARG A 140 1.49 -19.22 -0.67
C ARG A 140 2.06 -19.01 0.73
N ARG A 141 1.19 -18.99 1.76
CA ARG A 141 1.63 -18.89 3.16
C ARG A 141 2.44 -20.10 3.61
N ARG A 142 2.07 -21.31 3.18
CA ARG A 142 2.84 -22.53 3.47
C ARG A 142 4.20 -22.50 2.80
N GLU A 143 4.26 -22.12 1.52
CA GLU A 143 5.51 -21.97 0.77
C GLU A 143 6.43 -20.91 1.39
N GLN A 144 5.87 -19.77 1.82
CA GLN A 144 6.62 -18.74 2.55
C GLN A 144 7.14 -19.27 3.89
N ALA A 145 6.30 -19.94 4.68
CA ALA A 145 6.71 -20.51 5.96
C ALA A 145 7.77 -21.62 5.79
N GLU A 146 7.70 -22.41 4.72
CA GLU A 146 8.73 -23.39 4.37
C GLU A 146 10.04 -22.71 3.97
N HIS A 147 9.97 -21.64 3.17
CA HIS A 147 11.15 -20.86 2.81
C HIS A 147 11.81 -20.24 4.04
N GLU A 148 11.04 -19.63 4.96
CA GLU A 148 11.55 -19.09 6.22
C GLU A 148 12.18 -20.17 7.11
N ARG A 149 11.56 -21.35 7.19
CA ARG A 149 12.11 -22.50 7.92
C ARG A 149 13.43 -22.95 7.31
N TRP A 150 13.52 -23.00 5.99
CA TRP A 150 14.74 -23.36 5.28
C TRP A 150 15.86 -22.35 5.55
N GLN A 151 15.56 -21.05 5.45
CA GLN A 151 16.50 -19.97 5.79
C GLN A 151 16.99 -20.07 7.24
N ALA A 152 16.08 -20.34 8.18
CA ALA A 152 16.44 -20.53 9.59
C ALA A 152 17.29 -21.78 9.83
N GLU A 153 17.05 -22.86 9.09
CA GLU A 153 17.87 -24.08 9.16
C GLU A 153 19.26 -23.84 8.59
N GLU A 154 19.37 -23.13 7.47
CA GLU A 154 20.65 -22.77 6.85
C GLU A 154 21.46 -21.84 7.76
N ALA A 155 20.82 -20.82 8.35
CA ALA A 155 21.45 -19.96 9.35
C ALA A 155 21.96 -20.75 10.57
N ARG A 156 21.21 -21.75 11.04
CA ARG A 156 21.66 -22.65 12.12
C ARG A 156 22.85 -23.49 11.70
N ARG A 157 22.89 -24.02 10.47
CA ARG A 157 24.03 -24.77 9.95
C ARG A 157 25.28 -23.89 9.89
N CYS A 158 25.17 -22.67 9.37
CA CYS A 158 26.27 -21.70 9.36
C CYS A 158 26.77 -21.38 10.78
N ALA A 159 25.86 -21.20 11.74
CA ALA A 159 26.21 -20.95 13.13
C ALA A 159 26.92 -22.14 13.79
N ASP A 160 26.46 -23.38 13.53
CA ASP A 160 27.10 -24.60 14.04
C ASP A 160 28.49 -24.82 13.42
N GLU A 161 28.66 -24.53 12.13
CA GLU A 161 29.97 -24.57 11.46
C GLU A 161 30.94 -23.53 12.04
N ALA A 162 30.48 -22.29 12.24
CA ALA A 162 31.27 -21.25 12.90
C ALA A 162 31.63 -21.65 14.34
N ARG A 163 30.71 -22.28 15.09
CA ARG A 163 31.00 -22.79 16.44
C ARG A 163 32.09 -23.86 16.41
N ARG A 164 32.02 -24.82 15.48
CA ARG A 164 33.04 -25.86 15.31
C ARG A 164 34.41 -25.27 14.96
N GLN A 165 34.45 -24.26 14.10
CA GLN A 165 35.69 -23.56 13.76
C GLN A 165 36.29 -22.86 14.99
N ALA A 166 35.47 -22.13 15.76
CA ALA A 166 35.90 -21.47 16.98
C ALA A 166 36.34 -22.47 18.07
N GLU A 167 35.66 -23.61 18.22
CA GLU A 167 36.07 -24.70 19.12
C GLU A 167 37.41 -25.29 18.70
N HIS A 168 37.62 -25.53 17.40
CA HIS A 168 38.89 -26.04 16.87
C HIS A 168 40.04 -25.04 17.06
N GLU A 169 39.80 -23.74 16.88
CA GLU A 169 40.78 -22.70 17.15
C GLU A 169 41.12 -22.62 18.64
N ARG A 170 40.11 -22.65 19.53
CA ARG A 170 40.34 -22.72 20.98
C ARG A 170 41.20 -23.92 21.36
N TRP A 171 40.88 -25.09 20.82
CA TRP A 171 41.66 -26.30 21.08
C TRP A 171 43.12 -26.15 20.62
N ARG A 172 43.38 -25.54 19.45
CA ARG A 172 44.76 -25.25 19.00
C ARG A 172 45.49 -24.31 19.95
N MET A 173 44.84 -23.24 20.39
CA MET A 173 45.44 -22.28 21.34
C MET A 173 45.71 -22.92 22.69
N GLU A 174 44.83 -23.80 23.18
CA GLU A 174 45.04 -24.57 24.40
C GLU A 174 46.22 -25.55 24.27
N GLU A 175 46.37 -26.23 23.13
CA GLU A 175 47.54 -27.07 22.87
C GLU A 175 48.84 -26.27 22.84
N GLU A 176 48.83 -25.11 22.20
CA GLU A 176 49.99 -24.23 22.11
C GLU A 176 50.37 -23.67 23.49
N GLN A 177 49.39 -23.26 24.29
CA GLN A 177 49.62 -22.86 25.68
C GLN A 177 50.21 -23.99 26.52
N ARG A 178 49.72 -25.23 26.37
CA ARG A 178 50.30 -26.39 27.05
C ARG A 178 51.74 -26.64 26.62
N ARG A 179 52.08 -26.44 25.35
CA ARG A 179 53.47 -26.54 24.86
C ARG A 179 54.36 -25.49 25.51
N ILE A 180 53.94 -24.22 25.49
CA ILE A 180 54.67 -23.11 26.12
C ILE A 180 54.84 -23.34 27.63
N GLU A 181 53.80 -23.82 28.31
CA GLU A 181 53.86 -24.12 29.74
C GLU A 181 54.84 -25.26 30.05
N ASN A 182 54.84 -26.33 29.24
CA ASN A 182 55.82 -27.41 29.35
C ASN A 182 57.25 -26.91 29.10
N GLU A 183 57.48 -26.10 28.07
CA GLU A 183 58.80 -25.51 27.78
C GLU A 183 59.29 -24.61 28.92
N ARG A 184 58.38 -23.81 29.50
CA ARG A 184 58.68 -22.98 30.68
C ARG A 184 59.06 -23.83 31.89
N TRP A 185 58.32 -24.92 32.12
CA TRP A 185 58.61 -25.84 33.20
C TRP A 185 59.99 -26.51 33.02
N GLU A 186 60.33 -26.94 31.81
CA GLU A 186 61.65 -27.51 31.48
C GLU A 186 62.78 -26.49 31.65
N ALA A 187 62.56 -25.23 31.27
CA ALA A 187 63.52 -24.15 31.45
C ALA A 187 63.72 -23.81 32.94
N GLU A 188 62.65 -23.82 33.74
CA GLU A 188 62.73 -23.59 35.19
C GLU A 188 63.48 -24.73 35.91
N GLU A 189 63.21 -25.98 35.55
CA GLU A 189 63.95 -27.17 36.00
C GLU A 189 65.44 -27.05 35.67
N SER A 190 65.77 -26.67 34.43
CA SER A 190 67.15 -26.50 33.97
C SER A 190 67.86 -25.38 34.73
N ARG A 191 67.16 -24.27 35.00
CA ARG A 191 67.68 -23.15 35.78
C ARG A 191 67.96 -23.55 37.23
N LYS A 192 67.07 -24.29 37.88
CA LYS A 192 67.29 -24.80 39.25
C LYS A 192 68.54 -25.68 39.34
N ARG A 193 68.73 -26.57 38.36
CA ARG A 193 69.93 -27.41 38.25
C ARG A 193 71.21 -26.56 38.09
N ALA A 194 71.16 -25.53 37.25
CA ALA A 194 72.30 -24.63 37.06
C ALA A 194 72.62 -23.78 38.32
N GLU A 195 71.59 -23.30 39.02
CA GLU A 195 71.75 -22.57 40.29
C GLU A 195 72.34 -23.47 41.39
N GLU A 196 71.96 -24.74 41.47
CA GLU A 196 72.55 -25.70 42.40
C GLU A 196 74.03 -25.99 42.08
N GLU A 197 74.38 -26.13 40.80
CA GLU A 197 75.77 -26.33 40.38
C GLU A 197 76.63 -25.10 40.66
N LEU A 198 76.12 -23.88 40.41
CA LEU A 198 76.81 -22.63 40.78
C LEU A 198 77.02 -22.53 42.29
N ARG A 199 76.04 -22.95 43.11
CA ARG A 199 76.19 -22.98 44.56
C ARG A 199 77.33 -23.90 45.00
N ARG A 200 77.48 -25.07 44.36
CA ARG A 200 78.59 -26.00 44.64
C ARG A 200 79.94 -25.41 44.27
N VAL A 201 80.04 -24.76 43.11
CA VAL A 201 81.28 -24.10 42.66
C VAL A 201 81.67 -22.95 43.60
N GLU A 202 80.71 -22.15 44.08
CA GLU A 202 80.98 -21.07 45.04
C GLU A 202 81.44 -21.61 46.39
N GLU A 203 80.82 -22.70 46.89
CA GLU A 203 81.25 -23.37 48.12
C GLU A 203 82.68 -23.93 48.00
N GLU A 204 83.06 -24.50 46.85
CA GLU A 204 84.42 -24.96 46.58
C GLU A 204 85.42 -23.79 46.50
N ARG A 205 85.04 -22.69 45.86
CA ARG A 205 85.84 -21.46 45.78
C ARG A 205 86.11 -20.86 47.15
N GLN A 206 85.11 -20.82 48.02
CA GLN A 206 85.28 -20.32 49.40
C GLN A 206 86.25 -21.19 50.21
N ARG A 207 86.18 -22.52 50.07
CA ARG A 207 87.13 -23.43 50.71
C ARG A 207 88.56 -23.20 50.23
N ALA A 208 88.75 -23.02 48.91
CA ALA A 208 90.06 -22.74 48.34
C ALA A 208 90.62 -21.37 48.78
N GLU A 209 89.79 -20.35 48.94
CA GLU A 209 90.21 -19.04 49.44
C GLU A 209 90.63 -19.10 50.92
N GLU A 210 89.89 -19.82 51.75
CA GLU A 210 90.27 -20.04 53.15
C GLU A 210 91.60 -20.77 53.29
N GLU A 211 91.85 -21.80 52.47
CA GLU A 211 93.13 -22.50 52.43
C GLU A 211 94.28 -21.59 51.99
N ARG A 212 94.04 -20.71 51.01
CA ARG A 212 95.03 -19.71 50.59
C ARG A 212 95.38 -18.73 51.71
N ARG A 213 94.39 -18.22 52.45
CA ARG A 213 94.63 -17.32 53.59
C ARG A 213 95.44 -18.00 54.69
N ARG A 214 95.18 -19.29 54.98
CA ARG A 214 95.97 -20.07 55.94
C ARG A 214 97.42 -20.25 55.48
N ALA A 215 97.64 -20.50 54.20
CA ALA A 215 98.97 -20.65 53.63
C ALA A 215 99.77 -19.32 53.62
N GLU A 216 99.11 -18.19 53.36
CA GLU A 216 99.74 -16.86 53.43
C GLU A 216 100.13 -16.49 54.87
N HIS A 217 99.26 -16.76 55.84
CA HIS A 217 99.56 -16.53 57.26
C HIS A 217 100.77 -17.37 57.72
N ALA A 218 100.85 -18.64 57.31
CA ALA A 218 101.98 -19.51 57.63
C ALA A 218 103.30 -19.04 56.97
N LYS A 219 103.24 -18.47 55.77
CA LYS A 219 104.42 -17.87 55.11
C LYS A 219 104.90 -16.62 55.85
N TRP A 220 103.98 -15.77 56.28
CA TRP A 220 104.29 -14.57 57.04
C TRP A 220 104.98 -14.90 58.38
N GLU A 221 104.50 -15.92 59.11
CA GLU A 221 105.14 -16.40 60.33
C GLU A 221 106.56 -16.96 60.08
N ALA A 222 106.77 -17.68 58.98
CA ALA A 222 108.08 -18.21 58.61
C ALA A 222 109.08 -17.10 58.19
N GLU A 223 108.59 -16.03 57.57
CA GLU A 223 109.40 -14.87 57.18
C GLU A 223 109.81 -14.04 58.42
N GLU A 224 108.93 -13.88 59.40
CA GLU A 224 109.26 -13.19 60.64
C GLU A 224 110.33 -13.93 61.47
N GLN A 225 110.31 -15.28 61.45
CA GLN A 225 111.34 -16.12 62.07
C GLN A 225 112.71 -16.00 61.38
N ARG A 226 112.73 -15.86 60.05
CA ARG A 226 113.97 -15.65 59.28
C ARG A 226 114.60 -14.29 59.59
N ARG A 227 113.78 -13.24 59.69
CA ARG A 227 114.26 -11.89 60.05
C ARG A 227 114.94 -11.87 61.42
N ARG A 228 114.39 -12.58 62.41
CA ARG A 228 114.99 -12.69 63.75
C ARG A 228 116.31 -13.47 63.73
N ALA A 229 116.45 -14.47 62.84
CA ALA A 229 117.69 -15.22 62.66
C ALA A 229 118.79 -14.43 61.93
N ASP A 230 118.42 -13.52 61.01
CA ASP A 230 119.39 -12.69 60.27
C ASP A 230 119.96 -11.55 61.14
N GLU A 231 119.21 -11.05 62.11
CA GLU A 231 119.70 -10.07 63.10
C GLU A 231 120.72 -10.67 64.10
N GLU A 232 120.64 -11.98 64.39
CA GLU A 232 121.66 -12.72 65.15
C GLU A 232 122.93 -12.98 64.32
N ARG A 233 122.79 -13.24 63.01
CA ARG A 233 123.93 -13.47 62.10
C ARG A 233 124.79 -12.22 61.90
N GLN A 234 124.17 -11.04 61.82
CA GLN A 234 124.86 -9.76 61.71
C GLN A 234 125.74 -9.42 62.93
N ARG A 235 125.43 -9.96 64.11
CA ARG A 235 126.28 -9.83 65.32
C ARG A 235 127.46 -10.80 65.33
N ALA A 236 127.36 -11.92 64.62
CA ALA A 236 128.40 -12.94 64.52
C ALA A 236 129.38 -12.71 63.34
N GLU A 237 128.98 -11.99 62.29
CA GLU A 237 129.85 -11.62 61.16
C GLU A 237 130.85 -10.50 61.50
N ALA A 238 130.54 -9.62 62.46
CA ALA A 238 131.45 -8.57 62.94
C ALA A 238 132.69 -9.12 63.69
N GLU A 239 132.65 -10.35 64.22
CA GLU A 239 133.78 -11.01 64.87
C GLU A 239 134.66 -11.83 63.91
N ARG A 240 134.15 -12.21 62.73
CA ARG A 240 134.86 -13.09 61.77
C ARG A 240 135.72 -12.32 60.76
N TRP A 241 135.41 -11.05 60.51
CA TRP A 241 136.18 -10.14 59.63
C TRP A 241 137.63 -9.88 60.10
N ARG A 242 137.99 -10.17 61.36
CA ARG A 242 139.37 -10.04 61.86
C ARG A 242 140.22 -11.31 61.73
N ALA A 243 139.70 -12.39 61.15
CA ALA A 243 140.39 -13.67 60.98
C ALA A 243 140.45 -14.20 59.52
N GLU A 244 140.01 -13.40 58.54
CA GLU A 244 139.77 -13.82 57.15
C GLU A 244 140.67 -13.08 56.12
N GLU A 245 141.96 -12.89 56.45
CA GLU A 245 142.96 -12.39 55.49
C GLU A 245 143.95 -13.47 55.00
N GLU A 246 143.86 -14.73 55.45
CA GLU A 246 144.96 -15.71 55.24
C GLU A 246 144.60 -17.04 54.54
N ARG A 247 143.41 -17.21 53.94
CA ARG A 247 143.04 -18.47 53.22
C ARG A 247 142.32 -18.27 51.88
N ARG A 248 142.91 -17.45 51.01
CA ARG A 248 142.35 -16.99 49.73
C ARG A 248 142.49 -17.93 48.49
N ARG A 249 143.12 -19.11 48.47
CA ARG A 249 143.64 -19.60 47.14
C ARG A 249 143.54 -21.06 46.70
N SER A 250 142.65 -21.92 47.21
CA SER A 250 142.69 -23.33 46.77
C SER A 250 141.43 -24.01 46.23
N ASP A 251 140.20 -23.49 46.35
CA ASP A 251 139.03 -24.37 46.14
C ASP A 251 137.88 -23.76 45.31
N GLU A 252 138.16 -23.02 44.23
CA GLU A 252 137.10 -22.43 43.38
C GLU A 252 136.96 -22.97 41.94
N GLU A 253 137.74 -23.95 41.47
CA GLU A 253 137.81 -24.19 40.01
C GLU A 253 137.35 -25.55 39.45
N LYS A 254 136.63 -26.42 40.18
CA LYS A 254 136.17 -27.72 39.61
C LYS A 254 134.71 -28.17 39.85
N GLN A 255 133.82 -27.34 40.41
CA GLN A 255 132.41 -27.71 40.61
C GLN A 255 131.35 -26.85 39.87
N ARG A 256 131.74 -26.02 38.89
CA ARG A 256 130.78 -25.18 38.14
C ARG A 256 130.32 -25.74 36.79
N ALA A 257 130.83 -26.87 36.31
CA ALA A 257 130.56 -27.32 34.94
C ALA A 257 129.46 -28.39 34.75
N GLN A 258 128.91 -28.98 35.82
CA GLN A 258 127.95 -30.09 35.70
C GLN A 258 126.50 -29.75 36.13
N GLN A 259 126.27 -28.69 36.91
CA GLN A 259 124.92 -28.34 37.42
C GLN A 259 124.10 -27.39 36.52
N GLU A 260 124.67 -26.87 35.44
CA GLU A 260 123.99 -25.89 34.57
C GLU A 260 123.24 -26.51 33.38
N LYS A 261 123.47 -27.79 33.07
CA LYS A 261 122.78 -28.50 31.96
C LYS A 261 121.43 -29.11 32.37
N GLU A 262 121.28 -29.55 33.61
CA GLU A 262 120.06 -30.22 34.09
C GLU A 262 118.92 -29.24 34.42
N ARG A 263 119.23 -28.00 34.80
CA ARG A 263 118.23 -26.94 35.07
C ARG A 263 117.61 -26.32 33.81
N ALA A 264 118.25 -26.47 32.65
CA ALA A 264 117.76 -25.91 31.38
C ALA A 264 116.73 -26.82 30.68
N GLU A 265 116.83 -28.15 30.82
CA GLU A 265 115.87 -29.10 30.24
C GLU A 265 114.58 -29.22 31.08
N GLU A 266 114.66 -29.07 32.41
CA GLU A 266 113.50 -29.02 33.30
C GLU A 266 112.73 -27.69 33.15
N ALA A 267 113.42 -26.56 32.94
CA ALA A 267 112.81 -25.27 32.63
C ALA A 267 112.05 -25.25 31.28
N SER A 268 112.53 -25.99 30.27
CA SER A 268 111.85 -26.07 28.97
C SER A 268 110.60 -26.97 29.00
N ARG A 269 110.58 -28.04 29.81
CA ARG A 269 109.38 -28.89 29.99
C ARG A 269 108.28 -28.20 30.79
N VAL A 270 108.66 -27.41 31.80
CA VAL A 270 107.71 -26.58 32.57
C VAL A 270 107.14 -25.44 31.71
N ALA A 271 107.95 -24.83 30.84
CA ALA A 271 107.49 -23.79 29.91
C ALA A 271 106.58 -24.33 28.78
N GLU A 272 106.82 -25.55 28.27
CA GLU A 272 105.95 -26.19 27.27
C GLU A 272 104.62 -26.68 27.88
N ALA A 273 104.64 -27.19 29.13
CA ALA A 273 103.43 -27.56 29.87
C ALA A 273 102.56 -26.34 30.23
N GLN A 274 103.19 -25.20 30.59
CA GLN A 274 102.48 -23.94 30.85
C GLN A 274 101.85 -23.32 29.59
N ARG A 275 102.47 -23.47 28.41
CA ARG A 275 101.87 -23.05 27.14
C ARG A 275 100.68 -23.91 26.73
N ARG A 276 100.72 -25.22 26.93
CA ARG A 276 99.57 -26.11 26.65
C ARG A 276 98.40 -25.88 27.59
N GLN A 277 98.65 -25.58 28.88
CA GLN A 277 97.58 -25.19 29.81
C GLN A 277 96.98 -23.83 29.46
N ALA A 278 97.78 -22.85 29.03
CA ALA A 278 97.29 -21.55 28.58
C ALA A 278 96.47 -21.64 27.28
N ASP A 279 96.86 -22.50 26.33
CA ASP A 279 96.10 -22.73 25.09
C ASP A 279 94.79 -23.50 25.35
N GLU A 280 94.76 -24.45 26.30
CA GLU A 280 93.51 -25.12 26.73
C GLU A 280 92.56 -24.17 27.47
N GLU A 281 93.07 -23.30 28.35
CA GLU A 281 92.25 -22.28 29.02
C GLU A 281 91.70 -21.25 28.04
N ARG A 282 92.50 -20.83 27.06
CA ARG A 282 92.03 -19.94 26.00
C ARG A 282 90.97 -20.59 25.12
N ARG A 283 91.11 -21.89 24.79
CA ARG A 283 90.09 -22.63 24.02
C ARG A 283 88.80 -22.81 24.81
N ARG A 284 88.89 -23.05 26.12
CA ARG A 284 87.71 -23.10 27.02
C ARG A 284 87.05 -21.74 27.18
N ALA A 285 87.82 -20.65 27.23
CA ALA A 285 87.31 -19.29 27.28
C ALA A 285 86.62 -18.89 25.95
N GLU A 286 87.18 -19.26 24.80
CA GLU A 286 86.57 -19.04 23.48
C GLU A 286 85.31 -19.89 23.28
N GLU A 287 85.28 -21.15 23.74
CA GLU A 287 84.06 -21.98 23.75
C GLU A 287 82.99 -21.43 24.70
N ALA A 288 83.37 -20.92 25.87
CA ALA A 288 82.45 -20.28 26.81
C ALA A 288 81.88 -18.97 26.25
N GLN A 289 82.69 -18.15 25.57
CA GLN A 289 82.20 -16.95 24.88
C GLN A 289 81.24 -17.29 23.74
N ARG A 290 81.53 -18.31 22.92
CA ARG A 290 80.61 -18.76 21.86
C ARG A 290 79.27 -19.24 22.39
N ARG A 291 79.27 -19.97 23.51
CA ARG A 291 78.02 -20.42 24.16
C ARG A 291 77.21 -19.26 24.73
N ALA A 292 77.87 -18.30 25.38
CA ALA A 292 77.22 -17.09 25.90
C ALA A 292 76.66 -16.19 24.77
N GLU A 293 77.35 -16.13 23.64
CA GLU A 293 76.90 -15.39 22.45
C GLU A 293 75.73 -16.10 21.75
N GLU A 294 75.73 -17.43 21.66
CA GLU A 294 74.57 -18.20 21.16
C GLU A 294 73.35 -18.10 22.09
N GLU A 295 73.53 -18.13 23.41
CA GLU A 295 72.44 -17.92 24.38
C GLU A 295 71.86 -16.51 24.28
N ARG A 296 72.71 -15.48 24.14
CA ARG A 296 72.25 -14.12 23.90
C ARG A 296 71.47 -14.02 22.60
N ARG A 297 71.93 -14.64 21.52
CA ARG A 297 71.23 -14.63 20.23
C ARG A 297 69.86 -15.32 20.32
N ARG A 298 69.77 -16.45 21.03
CA ARG A 298 68.50 -17.15 21.26
C ARG A 298 67.54 -16.31 22.10
N ALA A 299 68.02 -15.69 23.18
CA ALA A 299 67.22 -14.79 24.00
C ALA A 299 66.71 -13.56 23.21
N GLU A 300 67.53 -13.03 22.30
CA GLU A 300 67.15 -11.91 21.43
C GLU A 300 66.13 -12.33 20.35
N GLU A 301 66.26 -13.54 19.78
CA GLU A 301 65.29 -14.14 18.87
C GLU A 301 63.94 -14.43 19.55
N ASP A 302 63.95 -14.92 20.79
CA ASP A 302 62.74 -15.20 21.57
C ASP A 302 62.05 -13.90 22.03
N SER A 303 62.83 -12.87 22.40
CA SER A 303 62.28 -11.54 22.69
C SER A 303 61.62 -10.93 21.45
N LYS A 304 62.20 -11.10 20.26
CA LYS A 304 61.58 -10.67 19.00
C LYS A 304 60.29 -11.43 18.67
N ARG A 305 60.27 -12.76 18.83
CA ARG A 305 59.05 -13.56 18.64
C ARG A 305 57.93 -13.13 19.59
N ALA A 306 58.25 -12.93 20.87
CA ALA A 306 57.28 -12.47 21.87
C ALA A 306 56.72 -11.06 21.56
N GLU A 307 57.54 -10.19 20.97
CA GLU A 307 57.11 -8.85 20.57
C GLU A 307 56.24 -8.87 19.30
N GLU A 308 56.59 -9.69 18.30
CA GLU A 308 55.75 -9.93 17.12
C GLU A 308 54.40 -10.55 17.49
N GLU A 309 54.38 -11.46 18.46
CA GLU A 309 53.16 -12.12 18.93
C GLU A 309 52.24 -11.15 19.69
N ARG A 310 52.83 -10.25 20.50
CA ARG A 310 52.10 -9.13 21.13
C ARG A 310 51.52 -8.18 20.10
N GLN A 311 52.27 -7.81 19.07
CA GLN A 311 51.77 -6.96 17.98
C GLN A 311 50.61 -7.62 17.24
N ARG A 312 50.69 -8.92 16.93
CA ARG A 312 49.58 -9.66 16.31
C ARG A 312 48.35 -9.73 17.22
N ALA A 313 48.53 -9.90 18.52
CA ALA A 313 47.43 -9.90 19.48
C ALA A 313 46.78 -8.52 19.62
N GLU A 314 47.57 -7.45 19.52
CA GLU A 314 47.09 -6.07 19.57
C GLU A 314 46.36 -5.70 18.27
N GLU A 315 46.88 -6.07 17.11
CA GLU A 315 46.19 -5.93 15.81
C GLU A 315 44.89 -6.75 15.75
N ALA A 316 44.87 -7.96 16.32
CA ALA A 316 43.66 -8.77 16.40
C ALA A 316 42.59 -8.12 17.30
N LYS A 317 43.00 -7.49 18.41
CA LYS A 317 42.11 -6.71 19.27
C LYS A 317 41.56 -5.46 18.58
N GLU A 318 42.40 -4.73 17.86
CA GLU A 318 42.00 -3.56 17.07
C GLU A 318 40.98 -3.96 15.99
N LYS A 319 41.23 -5.05 15.25
CA LYS A 319 40.29 -5.58 14.25
C LYS A 319 38.96 -6.03 14.87
N ALA A 320 39.00 -6.67 16.04
CA ALA A 320 37.79 -7.07 16.76
C ALA A 320 36.98 -5.84 17.22
N ARG A 321 37.64 -4.79 17.71
CA ARG A 321 37.00 -3.54 18.11
C ARG A 321 36.40 -2.80 16.92
N ALA A 322 37.12 -2.70 15.81
CA ALA A 322 36.61 -2.10 14.57
C ALA A 322 35.38 -2.84 14.03
N ALA A 323 35.40 -4.18 14.04
CA ALA A 323 34.24 -5.00 13.65
C ALA A 323 33.03 -4.79 14.56
N GLN A 324 33.25 -4.53 15.86
CA GLN A 324 32.21 -4.25 16.84
C GLN A 324 31.59 -2.86 16.61
N GLU A 325 32.42 -1.84 16.34
CA GLU A 325 31.96 -0.49 16.00
C GLU A 325 31.21 -0.44 14.64
N ASP A 326 31.61 -1.27 13.68
CA ASP A 326 30.89 -1.42 12.40
C ASP A 326 29.53 -2.11 12.58
N ALA A 327 29.46 -3.13 13.44
CA ALA A 327 28.20 -3.80 13.78
C ALA A 327 27.23 -2.86 14.52
N GLU A 328 27.72 -2.04 15.45
CA GLU A 328 26.91 -1.03 16.14
C GLU A 328 26.42 0.06 15.18
N ARG A 329 27.26 0.55 14.26
CA ARG A 329 26.83 1.49 13.21
C ARG A 329 25.78 0.90 12.28
N ALA A 330 25.91 -0.37 11.90
CA ALA A 330 24.92 -1.07 11.09
C ALA A 330 23.59 -1.23 11.84
N SER A 331 23.62 -1.52 13.14
CA SER A 331 22.43 -1.60 13.99
C SER A 331 21.72 -0.25 14.12
N ALA A 332 22.48 0.84 14.37
CA ALA A 332 21.91 2.19 14.46
C ALA A 332 21.30 2.66 13.14
N ALA A 333 21.92 2.33 11.99
CA ALA A 333 21.37 2.63 10.67
C ALA A 333 20.08 1.83 10.41
N ALA A 334 20.01 0.57 10.83
CA ALA A 334 18.82 -0.26 10.71
C ALA A 334 17.67 0.26 11.60
N GLU A 335 17.96 0.72 12.82
CA GLU A 335 16.97 1.35 13.71
C GLU A 335 16.44 2.65 13.13
N SER A 336 17.31 3.56 12.65
CA SER A 336 16.88 4.82 12.02
C SER A 336 16.02 4.58 10.76
N ALA A 337 16.38 3.59 9.94
CA ALA A 337 15.60 3.22 8.76
C ALA A 337 14.24 2.58 9.14
N ALA A 338 14.19 1.82 10.25
CA ALA A 338 12.95 1.27 10.77
C ALA A 338 12.03 2.37 11.35
N GLU A 339 12.58 3.37 12.03
CA GLU A 339 11.84 4.53 12.52
C GLU A 339 11.28 5.38 11.37
N GLU A 340 12.08 5.65 10.32
CA GLU A 340 11.60 6.32 9.11
C GLU A 340 10.49 5.51 8.41
N ALA A 341 10.65 4.20 8.28
CA ALA A 341 9.64 3.33 7.70
C ALA A 341 8.34 3.31 8.52
N GLN A 342 8.43 3.35 9.86
CA GLN A 342 7.28 3.45 10.75
C GLN A 342 6.59 4.83 10.66
N LEU A 343 7.35 5.92 10.59
CA LEU A 343 6.81 7.26 10.38
C LEU A 343 6.08 7.35 9.03
N ALA A 344 6.69 6.83 7.96
CA ALA A 344 6.07 6.76 6.64
C ALA A 344 4.78 5.91 6.66
N GLN A 345 4.77 4.79 7.39
CA GLN A 345 3.55 3.99 7.58
C GLN A 345 2.47 4.74 8.37
N GLN A 346 2.82 5.40 9.47
CA GLN A 346 1.87 6.17 10.28
C GLN A 346 1.30 7.36 9.49
N GLU A 347 2.12 8.01 8.68
CA GLU A 347 1.70 9.10 7.81
C GLU A 347 0.80 8.60 6.68
N ALA A 348 1.13 7.47 6.05
CA ALA A 348 0.26 6.80 5.08
C ALA A 348 -1.08 6.37 5.71
N GLU A 349 -1.07 5.87 6.95
CA GLU A 349 -2.28 5.48 7.69
C GLU A 349 -3.13 6.71 8.10
N LYS A 350 -2.48 7.82 8.48
CA LYS A 350 -3.14 9.11 8.73
C LYS A 350 -3.76 9.66 7.45
N ASN A 351 -3.08 9.58 6.32
CA ASN A 351 -3.59 10.02 5.02
C ASN A 351 -4.77 9.15 4.55
N LEU A 352 -4.71 7.83 4.79
CA LEU A 352 -5.83 6.90 4.59
C LEU A 352 -7.03 7.25 5.48
N LYS A 353 -6.81 7.56 6.76
CA LYS A 353 -7.86 7.96 7.72
C LYS A 353 -8.43 9.36 7.43
N ALA A 354 -7.61 10.27 6.90
CA ALA A 354 -8.01 11.61 6.51
C ALA A 354 -8.73 11.66 5.15
N GLY A 355 -8.82 10.54 4.43
CA GLY A 355 -9.49 10.47 3.13
C GLY A 355 -8.78 11.22 2.01
N ILE A 356 -7.54 11.67 2.23
CA ILE A 356 -6.69 12.29 1.19
C ILE A 356 -6.18 11.15 0.32
N ARG A 357 -6.91 10.89 -0.76
CA ARG A 357 -6.57 9.85 -1.73
C ARG A 357 -5.38 10.32 -2.59
N PRO A 358 -4.41 9.44 -2.90
CA PRO A 358 -3.34 9.79 -3.83
C PRO A 358 -3.96 10.20 -5.17
N VAL A 359 -3.46 11.28 -5.76
CA VAL A 359 -3.84 11.73 -7.11
C VAL A 359 -3.37 10.66 -8.09
N ILE A 360 -4.25 9.71 -8.45
CA ILE A 360 -3.96 8.68 -9.44
C ILE A 360 -4.03 9.37 -10.81
N TRP A 361 -2.86 9.74 -11.35
CA TRP A 361 -2.77 10.17 -12.73
C TRP A 361 -3.01 8.96 -13.64
N PRO A 362 -3.96 9.02 -14.60
CA PRO A 362 -4.21 7.95 -15.54
C PRO A 362 -2.95 7.62 -16.32
N THR A 363 -2.68 6.34 -16.52
CA THR A 363 -1.59 5.89 -17.36
C THR A 363 -1.85 6.24 -18.83
N GLU A 364 -0.79 6.37 -19.61
CA GLU A 364 -0.90 6.71 -21.04
C GLU A 364 -1.71 5.67 -21.84
N GLU A 365 -1.67 4.42 -21.40
CA GLU A 365 -2.48 3.32 -21.94
C GLU A 365 -3.97 3.52 -21.67
N GLU A 366 -4.34 3.94 -20.45
CA GLU A 366 -5.72 4.27 -20.11
C GLU A 366 -6.20 5.46 -20.96
N ILE A 367 -5.39 6.52 -21.08
CA ILE A 367 -5.71 7.66 -21.95
C ILE A 367 -6.00 7.20 -23.38
N ARG A 368 -5.19 6.29 -23.92
CA ARG A 368 -5.38 5.73 -25.26
C ARG A 368 -6.69 4.95 -25.38
N ILE A 369 -6.97 4.05 -24.44
CA ILE A 369 -8.21 3.26 -24.41
C ILE A 369 -9.44 4.17 -24.32
N HIS A 370 -9.39 5.21 -23.49
CA HIS A 370 -10.48 6.17 -23.35
C HIS A 370 -10.68 7.01 -24.61
N LYS A 371 -9.59 7.47 -25.26
CA LYS A 371 -9.67 8.16 -26.56
C LYS A 371 -10.29 7.28 -27.64
N GLU A 372 -9.91 6.01 -27.72
CA GLU A 372 -10.46 5.06 -28.70
C GLU A 372 -11.95 4.77 -28.42
N ARG A 373 -12.30 4.49 -27.14
CA ARG A 373 -13.68 4.22 -26.71
C ARG A 373 -14.62 5.38 -27.01
N LEU A 374 -14.17 6.61 -26.77
CA LEU A 374 -14.96 7.82 -26.96
C LEU A 374 -14.84 8.41 -28.37
N GLN A 375 -14.06 7.76 -29.26
CA GLN A 375 -13.81 8.23 -30.62
C GLN A 375 -13.31 9.68 -30.64
N TYR A 376 -12.35 9.99 -29.77
CA TYR A 376 -11.66 11.27 -29.75
C TYR A 376 -10.86 11.43 -31.05
N HIS A 377 -11.04 12.56 -31.73
CA HIS A 377 -10.32 12.88 -32.97
C HIS A 377 -9.51 14.15 -32.74
N GLU A 378 -8.21 14.09 -33.02
CA GLU A 378 -7.31 15.23 -32.94
C GLU A 378 -7.71 16.29 -33.98
N GLY A 379 -7.70 17.58 -33.58
CA GLY A 379 -8.14 18.71 -34.42
C GLY A 379 -9.63 19.08 -34.27
N ARG A 380 -10.33 18.51 -33.29
CA ARG A 380 -11.67 18.95 -32.84
C ARG A 380 -11.64 19.21 -31.35
N LEU A 381 -12.54 20.06 -30.86
CA LEU A 381 -12.68 20.37 -29.45
C LEU A 381 -13.79 19.53 -28.84
N HIS A 382 -13.46 18.83 -27.77
CA HIS A 382 -14.31 17.85 -27.13
C HIS A 382 -14.80 18.39 -25.79
N PHE A 383 -16.09 18.69 -25.72
CA PHE A 383 -16.76 19.21 -24.53
C PHE A 383 -17.57 18.12 -23.85
N ALA A 384 -17.27 17.85 -22.57
CA ALA A 384 -18.07 16.94 -21.74
C ALA A 384 -19.12 17.69 -20.93
N VAL A 385 -20.38 17.25 -20.95
CA VAL A 385 -21.44 17.77 -20.10
C VAL A 385 -21.69 16.79 -18.97
N ALA A 386 -21.31 17.18 -17.75
CA ALA A 386 -21.43 16.39 -16.53
C ALA A 386 -22.36 17.07 -15.52
N GLY A 387 -22.91 16.29 -14.58
CA GLY A 387 -23.80 16.79 -13.53
C GLY A 387 -24.88 15.78 -13.17
N ILE A 388 -25.67 16.06 -12.13
CA ILE A 388 -26.67 15.14 -11.60
C ILE A 388 -27.74 14.72 -12.63
N ALA A 389 -28.33 13.54 -12.45
CA ALA A 389 -29.45 13.11 -13.27
C ALA A 389 -30.64 14.08 -13.17
N GLY A 390 -31.31 14.35 -14.28
CA GLY A 390 -32.44 15.27 -14.30
C GLY A 390 -32.09 16.77 -14.30
N SER A 391 -30.80 17.16 -14.26
CA SER A 391 -30.37 18.56 -14.41
C SER A 391 -30.59 19.11 -15.82
N GLY A 392 -30.83 18.25 -16.82
CA GLY A 392 -31.13 18.67 -18.19
C GLY A 392 -29.94 18.64 -19.15
N LYS A 393 -28.89 17.87 -18.86
CA LYS A 393 -27.68 17.69 -19.72
C LYS A 393 -27.99 17.45 -21.19
N SER A 394 -28.80 16.43 -21.48
CA SER A 394 -29.20 16.09 -22.84
C SER A 394 -30.00 17.20 -23.54
N SER A 395 -30.79 17.98 -22.77
CA SER A 395 -31.49 19.16 -23.31
C SER A 395 -30.53 20.31 -23.62
N LEU A 396 -29.51 20.52 -22.78
CA LEU A 396 -28.47 21.52 -23.01
C LEU A 396 -27.68 21.20 -24.28
N ILE A 397 -27.27 19.94 -24.47
CA ILE A 397 -26.54 19.51 -25.68
C ILE A 397 -27.36 19.76 -26.95
N ASN A 398 -28.66 19.46 -26.92
CA ASN A 398 -29.53 19.73 -28.07
C ASN A 398 -29.63 21.23 -28.38
N ALA A 399 -29.75 22.06 -27.33
CA ALA A 399 -29.81 23.51 -27.47
C ALA A 399 -28.50 24.10 -28.01
N LEU A 400 -27.34 23.64 -27.50
CA LEU A 400 -26.01 24.03 -27.98
C LEU A 400 -25.77 23.63 -29.44
N ARG A 401 -26.39 22.53 -29.90
CA ARG A 401 -26.38 22.08 -31.30
C ARG A 401 -27.42 22.79 -32.18
N GLY A 402 -28.25 23.67 -31.62
CA GLY A 402 -29.31 24.38 -32.33
C GLY A 402 -30.47 23.48 -32.80
N ILE A 403 -30.64 22.28 -32.22
CA ILE A 403 -31.68 21.33 -32.61
C ILE A 403 -32.76 21.18 -31.54
N SER A 404 -33.99 20.87 -31.97
CA SER A 404 -35.09 20.57 -31.05
C SER A 404 -34.96 19.17 -30.45
N ASN A 405 -35.42 18.98 -29.21
CA ASN A 405 -35.44 17.69 -28.51
C ASN A 405 -36.23 16.60 -29.25
N SER A 406 -37.19 16.99 -30.11
CA SER A 406 -37.99 16.06 -30.91
C SER A 406 -37.32 15.62 -32.21
N HIS A 407 -36.11 16.10 -32.51
CA HIS A 407 -35.39 15.78 -33.73
C HIS A 407 -34.83 14.35 -33.70
N LYS A 408 -34.80 13.67 -34.86
CA LYS A 408 -34.39 12.25 -34.98
C LYS A 408 -32.92 11.97 -34.55
N GLY A 409 -32.08 13.01 -34.51
CA GLY A 409 -30.69 12.97 -34.05
C GLY A 409 -30.41 13.75 -32.75
N ALA A 410 -31.46 14.10 -32.01
CA ALA A 410 -31.35 14.75 -30.71
C ALA A 410 -30.95 13.75 -29.62
N ALA A 411 -30.22 14.22 -28.61
CA ALA A 411 -29.98 13.48 -27.38
C ALA A 411 -31.32 13.20 -26.70
N ARG A 412 -31.56 11.95 -26.32
CA ARG A 412 -32.82 11.54 -25.70
C ARG A 412 -32.96 12.18 -24.32
N VAL A 413 -34.07 12.88 -24.10
CA VAL A 413 -34.38 13.52 -22.83
C VAL A 413 -35.36 12.64 -22.06
N GLY A 414 -35.01 12.30 -20.81
CA GLY A 414 -35.83 11.50 -19.90
C GLY A 414 -35.65 11.94 -18.44
N VAL A 415 -36.64 11.62 -17.59
CA VAL A 415 -36.63 11.96 -16.15
C VAL A 415 -35.77 10.98 -15.35
N THR A 416 -35.67 9.72 -15.81
CA THR A 416 -34.76 8.69 -15.26
C THR A 416 -33.46 8.64 -16.05
N GLU A 417 -32.36 8.24 -15.41
CA GLU A 417 -31.06 8.05 -16.07
C GLU A 417 -31.19 7.09 -17.25
N THR A 418 -31.28 7.66 -18.46
CA THR A 418 -31.50 6.90 -19.69
C THR A 418 -30.16 6.55 -20.36
N THR A 419 -29.07 7.12 -19.85
CA THR A 419 -27.72 7.06 -20.42
C THR A 419 -26.83 6.33 -19.41
N ARG A 420 -26.39 5.11 -19.74
CA ARG A 420 -25.37 4.35 -18.96
C ARG A 420 -23.98 4.41 -19.60
N ILE A 421 -23.88 5.00 -20.78
CA ILE A 421 -22.69 5.07 -21.63
C ILE A 421 -22.59 6.51 -22.13
N VAL A 422 -21.40 7.11 -22.06
CA VAL A 422 -21.15 8.46 -22.58
C VAL A 422 -21.54 8.51 -24.06
N ALA A 423 -22.47 9.40 -24.41
CA ALA A 423 -22.97 9.52 -25.79
C ALA A 423 -22.32 10.70 -26.50
N ARG A 424 -21.75 10.43 -27.69
CA ARG A 424 -21.08 11.43 -28.53
C ARG A 424 -22.05 12.05 -29.53
N TYR A 425 -22.07 13.38 -29.59
CA TYR A 425 -22.89 14.18 -30.50
C TYR A 425 -22.01 15.22 -31.21
N PRO A 426 -21.58 14.98 -32.46
CA PRO A 426 -20.87 16.01 -33.22
C PRO A 426 -21.80 17.20 -33.49
N ASP A 427 -21.22 18.40 -33.55
CA ASP A 427 -21.96 19.59 -33.95
C ASP A 427 -22.46 19.46 -35.39
N SER A 428 -23.62 20.08 -35.66
CA SER A 428 -24.22 20.09 -36.99
C SER A 428 -23.60 21.15 -37.88
N ASN A 429 -22.94 22.17 -37.30
CA ASN A 429 -22.29 23.24 -38.04
C ASN A 429 -20.82 22.89 -38.35
N SER A 430 -20.45 22.89 -39.63
CA SER A 430 -19.08 22.63 -40.08
C SER A 430 -18.07 23.71 -39.70
N GLU A 431 -18.53 24.92 -39.36
CA GLU A 431 -17.68 26.03 -38.92
C GLU A 431 -17.28 25.95 -37.44
N ARG A 432 -17.95 25.10 -36.66
CA ARG A 432 -17.66 24.87 -35.24
C ARG A 432 -17.03 23.48 -35.09
N PRO A 433 -15.74 23.35 -34.76
CA PRO A 433 -15.09 22.06 -34.60
C PRO A 433 -15.47 21.38 -33.26
N PHE A 434 -16.70 21.54 -32.79
CA PHE A 434 -17.17 21.08 -31.49
C PHE A 434 -17.72 19.65 -31.55
N VAL A 435 -17.42 18.88 -30.52
CA VAL A 435 -17.99 17.56 -30.27
C VAL A 435 -18.51 17.54 -28.84
N TRP A 436 -19.79 17.26 -28.71
CA TRP A 436 -20.50 17.28 -27.42
C TRP A 436 -20.62 15.87 -26.87
N TYR A 437 -20.29 15.68 -25.60
CA TYR A 437 -20.40 14.40 -24.91
C TYR A 437 -21.40 14.49 -23.77
N ASP A 438 -22.44 13.66 -23.83
CA ASP A 438 -23.42 13.52 -22.75
C ASP A 438 -22.89 12.49 -21.76
N VAL A 439 -22.35 12.96 -20.64
CA VAL A 439 -21.84 12.10 -19.57
C VAL A 439 -23.03 11.67 -18.72
N PRO A 440 -23.18 10.36 -18.43
CA PRO A 440 -24.28 9.88 -17.60
C PRO A 440 -24.31 10.62 -16.26
N GLY A 441 -25.50 10.88 -15.73
CA GLY A 441 -25.60 11.57 -14.44
C GLY A 441 -24.91 10.78 -13.34
N ALA A 442 -24.26 11.48 -12.42
CA ALA A 442 -23.86 10.88 -11.16
C ALA A 442 -25.10 10.77 -10.26
N GLY A 443 -25.93 9.77 -10.53
CA GLY A 443 -27.03 9.39 -9.66
C GLY A 443 -26.67 8.16 -8.86
N THR A 444 -26.99 8.19 -7.57
CA THR A 444 -26.95 7.04 -6.64
C THR A 444 -25.60 6.78 -5.96
N LEU A 445 -25.46 7.32 -4.74
CA LEU A 445 -24.93 6.75 -3.48
C LEU A 445 -23.82 5.66 -3.44
N ALA A 446 -23.14 5.29 -4.52
CA ALA A 446 -22.25 4.11 -4.52
C ALA A 446 -20.89 4.28 -5.20
N ILE A 447 -20.66 5.32 -6.02
CA ILE A 447 -19.37 5.50 -6.70
C ILE A 447 -18.64 6.72 -6.12
N PRO A 448 -17.44 6.54 -5.53
CA PRO A 448 -16.61 7.64 -5.07
C PRO A 448 -16.22 8.59 -6.23
N ASP A 449 -16.20 9.89 -5.97
CA ASP A 449 -16.15 10.95 -7.01
C ASP A 449 -14.98 10.87 -8.00
N TRP A 450 -13.79 10.41 -7.57
CA TRP A 450 -12.63 10.23 -8.46
C TRP A 450 -12.79 9.01 -9.39
N GLN A 451 -13.50 7.97 -8.96
CA GLN A 451 -13.80 6.82 -9.81
C GLN A 451 -14.73 7.26 -10.94
N TYR A 452 -15.71 8.11 -10.65
CA TYR A 452 -16.55 8.70 -11.69
C TYR A 452 -15.71 9.50 -12.73
N PHE A 453 -14.75 10.32 -12.27
CA PHE A 453 -13.90 11.09 -13.17
C PHE A 453 -13.01 10.20 -14.06
N ASN A 454 -12.43 9.14 -13.49
CA ASN A 454 -11.52 8.23 -14.20
C ASN A 454 -12.27 7.21 -15.08
N ASP A 455 -13.33 6.57 -14.57
CA ASP A 455 -14.08 5.51 -15.28
C ASP A 455 -14.75 6.02 -16.56
N TYR A 456 -15.20 7.28 -16.55
CA TYR A 456 -15.75 7.94 -17.73
C TYR A 456 -14.67 8.61 -18.59
N GLY A 457 -13.44 8.71 -18.10
CA GLY A 457 -12.30 9.30 -18.82
C GLY A 457 -12.45 10.80 -18.99
N LEU A 458 -12.94 11.51 -17.97
CA LEU A 458 -13.19 12.96 -18.08
C LEU A 458 -11.90 13.77 -18.32
N TYR A 459 -10.74 13.20 -18.00
CA TYR A 459 -9.43 13.80 -18.21
C TYR A 459 -9.02 13.93 -19.70
N ILE A 460 -9.73 13.30 -20.65
CA ILE A 460 -9.38 13.39 -22.07
C ILE A 460 -10.02 14.59 -22.78
N PHE A 461 -11.01 15.24 -22.14
CA PHE A 461 -11.78 16.32 -22.76
C PHE A 461 -11.04 17.63 -22.66
N ASP A 462 -11.23 18.49 -23.66
CA ASP A 462 -10.57 19.79 -23.71
C ASP A 462 -11.23 20.77 -22.73
N ALA A 463 -12.53 20.63 -22.48
CA ALA A 463 -13.25 21.38 -21.45
C ALA A 463 -14.46 20.60 -20.91
N ILE A 464 -14.85 20.92 -19.67
CA ILE A 464 -15.98 20.25 -18.99
C ILE A 464 -17.04 21.28 -18.57
N ILE A 465 -18.28 21.06 -18.98
CA ILE A 465 -19.45 21.80 -18.52
C ILE A 465 -20.06 21.05 -17.34
N VAL A 466 -20.05 21.68 -16.17
CA VAL A 466 -20.68 21.17 -14.95
C VAL A 466 -22.07 21.79 -14.82
N LEU A 467 -23.10 20.97 -15.08
CA LEU A 467 -24.50 21.39 -15.11
C LEU A 467 -25.24 20.99 -13.82
N PHE A 468 -25.64 21.99 -13.05
CA PHE A 468 -26.50 21.83 -11.88
C PHE A 468 -27.87 22.51 -12.09
N ASP A 469 -28.86 22.19 -11.27
CA ASP A 469 -30.20 22.78 -11.36
C ASP A 469 -30.57 23.65 -10.14
N ASN A 470 -30.94 23.04 -9.03
CA ASN A 470 -31.48 23.70 -7.85
C ASN A 470 -30.40 23.93 -6.78
N ARG A 471 -29.56 22.92 -6.55
CA ARG A 471 -28.51 22.97 -5.52
C ARG A 471 -27.17 22.55 -6.10
N PHE A 472 -26.12 23.19 -5.60
CA PHE A 472 -24.75 22.76 -5.84
C PHE A 472 -24.47 21.55 -4.96
N THR A 473 -24.10 20.42 -5.55
CA THR A 473 -23.90 19.16 -4.82
C THR A 473 -22.43 18.88 -4.55
N GLU A 474 -22.14 18.01 -3.59
CA GLU A 474 -20.78 17.55 -3.30
C GLU A 474 -20.13 16.90 -4.54
N THR A 475 -20.93 16.21 -5.36
CA THR A 475 -20.48 15.64 -6.64
C THR A 475 -20.01 16.72 -7.62
N ASP A 476 -20.69 17.87 -7.69
CA ASP A 476 -20.30 18.99 -8.57
C ASP A 476 -18.98 19.61 -8.10
N ILE A 477 -18.82 19.78 -6.78
CA ILE A 477 -17.56 20.25 -6.17
C ILE A 477 -16.43 19.27 -6.47
N ALA A 478 -16.66 17.97 -6.33
CA ALA A 478 -15.65 16.96 -6.57
C ALA A 478 -15.24 16.89 -8.05
N LEU A 479 -16.18 17.09 -8.98
CA LEU A 479 -15.89 17.25 -10.41
C LEU A 479 -14.98 18.44 -10.67
N LEU A 480 -15.27 19.59 -10.06
CA LEU A 480 -14.44 20.80 -10.21
C LEU A 480 -13.06 20.63 -9.57
N ARG A 481 -12.96 19.97 -8.42
CA ARG A 481 -11.68 19.62 -7.78
C ARG A 481 -10.83 18.73 -8.67
N ASN A 482 -11.41 17.66 -9.20
CA ASN A 482 -10.69 16.76 -10.10
C ASN A 482 -10.28 17.49 -11.37
N ALA A 483 -11.17 18.26 -12.00
CA ALA A 483 -10.82 19.05 -13.19
C ALA A 483 -9.68 20.05 -12.92
N ALA A 484 -9.69 20.72 -11.77
CA ALA A 484 -8.60 21.62 -11.36
C ALA A 484 -7.26 20.88 -11.17
N LEU A 485 -7.28 19.65 -10.65
CA LEU A 485 -6.09 18.79 -10.55
C LEU A 485 -5.53 18.41 -11.93
N PHE A 486 -6.41 18.15 -12.91
CA PHE A 486 -6.03 17.82 -14.28
C PHE A 486 -5.78 19.07 -15.16
N GLN A 487 -5.91 20.28 -14.61
CA GLN A 487 -5.77 21.55 -15.32
C GLN A 487 -6.73 21.70 -16.52
N ILE A 488 -7.94 21.13 -16.41
CA ILE A 488 -8.95 21.18 -17.46
C ILE A 488 -9.89 22.37 -17.19
N PRO A 489 -10.16 23.24 -18.17
CA PRO A 489 -11.10 24.34 -18.01
C PRO A 489 -12.52 23.83 -17.76
N THR A 490 -13.20 24.48 -16.81
CA THR A 490 -14.55 24.11 -16.39
C THR A 490 -15.53 25.26 -16.54
N TYR A 491 -16.72 24.97 -17.06
CA TYR A 491 -17.82 25.91 -17.18
C TYR A 491 -18.95 25.50 -16.24
N ILE A 492 -19.20 26.32 -15.21
CA ILE A 492 -20.27 26.08 -14.25
C ILE A 492 -21.57 26.65 -14.83
N VAL A 493 -22.52 25.79 -15.15
CA VAL A 493 -23.77 26.18 -15.79
C VAL A 493 -24.95 25.80 -14.91
N ARG A 494 -25.82 26.78 -14.63
CA ARG A 494 -27.09 26.55 -13.95
C ARG A 494 -28.22 26.45 -14.96
N SER A 495 -28.97 25.35 -14.87
CA SER A 495 -30.18 25.10 -15.65
C SER A 495 -31.46 25.53 -14.92
N LYS A 496 -32.58 25.54 -15.65
CA LYS A 496 -33.93 25.77 -15.10
C LYS A 496 -34.10 27.13 -14.40
N SER A 497 -33.33 28.15 -14.81
CA SER A 497 -33.43 29.49 -14.22
C SER A 497 -34.81 30.13 -14.39
N THR A 498 -35.51 29.88 -15.50
CA THR A 498 -36.89 30.40 -15.69
C THR A 498 -37.85 29.94 -14.59
N GLN A 499 -37.77 28.67 -14.16
CA GLN A 499 -38.65 28.15 -13.11
C GLN A 499 -38.34 28.82 -11.76
N HIS A 500 -37.06 29.05 -11.46
CA HIS A 500 -36.66 29.74 -10.23
C HIS A 500 -37.08 31.21 -10.21
N ILE A 501 -36.92 31.92 -11.32
CA ILE A 501 -37.36 33.32 -11.45
C ILE A 501 -38.89 33.40 -11.29
N ALA A 502 -39.64 32.47 -11.89
CA ALA A 502 -41.09 32.41 -11.75
C ALA A 502 -41.53 32.12 -10.30
N ASN A 503 -40.83 31.23 -9.59
CA ASN A 503 -41.11 30.96 -8.18
C ASN A 503 -40.82 32.19 -7.30
N LEU A 504 -39.67 32.85 -7.50
CA LEU A 504 -39.32 34.08 -6.79
C LEU A 504 -40.33 35.20 -7.04
N MET A 505 -40.87 35.29 -8.27
CA MET A 505 -41.92 36.24 -8.60
C MET A 505 -43.22 35.99 -7.83
N MET A 506 -43.54 34.73 -7.50
CA MET A 506 -44.72 34.41 -6.69
C MET A 506 -44.49 34.64 -5.18
N ASP A 507 -43.24 34.54 -4.72
CA ASP A 507 -42.87 34.71 -3.31
C ASP A 507 -42.64 36.18 -2.92
N LEU A 508 -42.30 37.04 -3.89
CA LEU A 508 -42.19 38.47 -3.69
C LEU A 508 -43.59 39.09 -3.63
N ASP A 509 -43.97 39.58 -2.45
CA ASP A 509 -45.23 40.30 -2.20
C ASP A 509 -45.17 41.69 -2.87
N PHE A 510 -45.42 41.70 -4.18
CA PHE A 510 -45.53 42.94 -4.94
C PHE A 510 -46.89 43.59 -4.62
N GLY A 511 -46.86 44.83 -4.12
CA GLY A 511 -48.09 45.60 -3.94
C GLY A 511 -48.83 45.76 -5.28
N GLU A 512 -50.16 45.91 -5.23
CA GLU A 512 -51.07 45.94 -6.40
C GLU A 512 -50.72 47.02 -7.47
N ASP A 513 -49.76 47.90 -7.20
CA ASP A 513 -49.38 49.06 -8.02
C ASP A 513 -48.07 48.88 -8.83
N GLU A 514 -47.36 47.74 -8.73
CA GLU A 514 -46.12 47.52 -9.51
C GLU A 514 -46.39 46.94 -10.92
N ASP A 515 -45.66 47.46 -11.92
CA ASP A 515 -45.68 46.94 -13.30
C ASP A 515 -45.06 45.53 -13.37
N GLU A 516 -45.76 44.57 -13.98
CA GLU A 516 -45.31 43.16 -14.11
C GLU A 516 -43.89 43.05 -14.71
N GLY A 517 -43.53 43.96 -15.62
CA GLY A 517 -42.19 44.02 -16.23
C GLY A 517 -41.08 44.45 -15.25
N SER A 518 -41.40 45.34 -14.31
CA SER A 518 -40.49 45.77 -13.25
C SER A 518 -40.29 44.66 -12.22
N CYS A 519 -41.38 44.01 -11.79
CA CYS A 519 -41.34 42.87 -10.87
C CYS A 519 -40.46 41.73 -11.41
N LEU A 520 -40.63 41.38 -12.69
CA LEU A 520 -39.82 40.36 -13.36
C LEU A 520 -38.33 40.74 -13.40
N THR A 521 -38.02 42.01 -13.64
CA THR A 521 -36.63 42.49 -13.69
C THR A 521 -35.98 42.43 -12.30
N THR A 522 -36.72 42.81 -11.25
CA THR A 522 -36.27 42.74 -9.86
C THR A 522 -36.07 41.30 -9.40
N ALA A 523 -37.04 40.41 -9.64
CA ALA A 523 -36.95 38.99 -9.34
C ALA A 523 -35.77 38.32 -10.06
N ARG A 524 -35.53 38.71 -11.32
CA ARG A 524 -34.41 38.24 -12.12
C ARG A 524 -33.07 38.71 -11.57
N GLN A 525 -32.93 39.97 -11.18
CA GLN A 525 -31.69 40.49 -10.62
C GLN A 525 -31.39 39.88 -9.25
N ALA A 526 -32.42 39.70 -8.41
CA ALA A 526 -32.30 39.02 -7.13
C ALA A 526 -31.80 37.57 -7.34
N TYR A 527 -32.42 36.84 -8.27
CA TYR A 527 -32.01 35.48 -8.63
C TYR A 527 -30.55 35.38 -9.08
N ILE A 528 -30.12 36.27 -9.98
CA ILE A 528 -28.75 36.28 -10.50
C ILE A 528 -27.75 36.51 -9.36
N THR A 529 -28.02 37.49 -8.50
CA THR A 529 -27.15 37.86 -7.38
C THR A 529 -27.06 36.73 -6.36
N GLU A 530 -28.21 36.24 -5.88
CA GLU A 530 -28.28 35.15 -4.90
C GLU A 530 -27.59 33.87 -5.41
N THR A 531 -27.79 33.54 -6.69
CA THR A 531 -27.15 32.36 -7.28
C THR A 531 -25.64 32.49 -7.34
N ARG A 532 -25.14 33.64 -7.81
CA ARG A 532 -23.70 33.87 -7.95
C ARG A 532 -23.01 33.90 -6.59
N ASP A 533 -23.63 34.51 -5.59
CA ASP A 533 -23.14 34.51 -4.21
C ASP A 533 -23.11 33.11 -3.62
N SER A 534 -24.17 32.32 -3.85
CA SER A 534 -24.23 30.93 -3.40
C SER A 534 -23.14 30.07 -4.04
N VAL A 535 -22.90 30.18 -5.35
CA VAL A 535 -21.84 29.44 -6.03
C VAL A 535 -20.46 29.91 -5.54
N ALA A 536 -20.24 31.22 -5.42
CA ALA A 536 -18.98 31.77 -4.93
C ALA A 536 -18.66 31.29 -3.50
N HIS A 537 -19.67 31.23 -2.62
CA HIS A 537 -19.52 30.69 -1.27
C HIS A 537 -19.12 29.21 -1.29
N ASN A 538 -19.83 28.39 -2.06
CA ASN A 538 -19.51 26.96 -2.18
C ASN A 538 -18.12 26.70 -2.77
N LEU A 539 -17.68 27.52 -3.75
CA LEU A 539 -16.33 27.43 -4.31
C LEU A 539 -15.26 27.82 -3.28
N CYS A 540 -15.53 28.86 -2.48
CA CYS A 540 -14.63 29.31 -1.42
C CYS A 540 -14.48 28.26 -0.30
N GLU A 541 -15.59 27.67 0.15
CA GLU A 541 -15.56 26.56 1.12
C GLU A 541 -14.83 25.33 0.57
N ALA A 542 -14.89 25.13 -0.75
CA ALA A 542 -14.22 24.01 -1.40
C ALA A 542 -12.72 24.25 -1.69
N GLU A 543 -12.16 25.42 -1.37
CA GLU A 543 -10.80 25.88 -1.70
C GLU A 543 -10.49 25.90 -3.20
N LEU A 544 -11.51 26.14 -4.02
CA LEU A 544 -11.38 26.23 -5.48
C LEU A 544 -11.20 27.68 -5.94
N PRO A 545 -10.50 27.92 -7.07
CA PRO A 545 -10.43 29.25 -7.66
C PRO A 545 -11.85 29.74 -7.98
N GLY A 546 -12.11 31.01 -7.68
CA GLY A 546 -13.40 31.63 -7.97
C GLY A 546 -13.68 31.59 -9.48
N GLN A 547 -14.77 30.95 -9.88
CA GLN A 547 -15.22 30.86 -11.25
C GLN A 547 -16.61 31.46 -11.40
N ARG A 548 -16.90 31.98 -12.59
CA ARG A 548 -18.21 32.53 -12.91
C ARG A 548 -19.21 31.39 -13.18
N ALA A 549 -20.40 31.49 -12.57
CA ALA A 549 -21.53 30.65 -12.91
C ALA A 549 -22.36 31.30 -14.04
N TYR A 550 -22.61 30.55 -15.11
CA TYR A 550 -23.47 30.95 -16.23
C TYR A 550 -24.89 30.48 -15.97
N LEU A 551 -25.84 31.42 -16.00
CA LEU A 551 -27.25 31.16 -15.76
C LEU A 551 -27.99 31.01 -17.08
N ILE A 552 -28.59 29.84 -17.32
CA ILE A 552 -29.36 29.57 -18.55
C ILE A 552 -30.85 29.58 -18.25
N THR A 553 -31.55 30.47 -18.94
CA THR A 553 -32.97 30.77 -18.78
C THR A 553 -33.80 29.60 -19.31
N ALA A 554 -33.84 29.45 -20.65
CA ALA A 554 -34.59 28.40 -21.33
C ALA A 554 -33.78 27.79 -22.47
N LYS A 555 -33.92 26.47 -22.64
CA LYS A 555 -33.35 25.72 -23.76
C LYS A 555 -33.78 26.27 -25.14
N GLU A 556 -34.98 26.85 -25.24
CA GLU A 556 -35.50 27.48 -26.46
C GLU A 556 -34.74 28.76 -26.80
N ILE A 557 -34.48 29.61 -25.80
CA ILE A 557 -33.69 30.83 -25.93
C ILE A 557 -32.27 30.50 -26.37
N LEU A 558 -31.62 29.51 -25.74
CA LEU A 558 -30.28 29.08 -26.14
C LEU A 558 -30.26 28.52 -27.57
N CYS A 559 -31.28 27.75 -27.97
CA CYS A 559 -31.41 27.25 -29.34
C CYS A 559 -31.53 28.38 -30.39
N GLU A 560 -32.24 29.46 -30.04
CA GLU A 560 -32.37 30.65 -30.88
C GLU A 560 -31.08 31.47 -30.94
N VAL A 561 -30.38 31.63 -29.81
CA VAL A 561 -29.07 32.29 -29.73
C VAL A 561 -28.03 31.57 -30.58
N VAL A 562 -27.97 30.23 -30.50
CA VAL A 562 -27.07 29.41 -31.34
C VAL A 562 -27.38 29.58 -32.83
N LYS A 563 -28.65 29.82 -33.21
CA LYS A 563 -29.07 30.10 -34.59
C LYS A 563 -28.82 31.56 -35.03
N GLY A 564 -28.25 32.40 -34.16
CA GLY A 564 -27.95 33.81 -34.45
C GLY A 564 -29.11 34.77 -34.21
N SER A 565 -30.16 34.36 -33.49
CA SER A 565 -31.26 35.24 -33.08
C SER A 565 -31.04 35.75 -31.66
N MET A 566 -31.44 37.00 -31.38
CA MET A 566 -31.31 37.62 -30.04
C MET A 566 -32.70 37.81 -29.40
N PRO A 567 -33.29 36.75 -28.83
CA PRO A 567 -34.58 36.84 -28.13
C PRO A 567 -34.51 37.70 -26.87
N LYS A 568 -35.66 38.22 -26.43
CA LYS A 568 -35.79 38.93 -25.16
C LYS A 568 -35.71 37.93 -23.99
N GLY A 569 -34.94 38.26 -22.96
CA GLY A 569 -34.83 37.43 -21.74
C GLY A 569 -33.51 36.66 -21.56
N ILE A 570 -32.53 36.85 -22.45
CA ILE A 570 -31.17 36.27 -22.34
C ILE A 570 -30.46 36.78 -21.09
N ILE A 571 -29.95 35.87 -20.25
CA ILE A 571 -29.09 36.16 -19.09
C ILE A 571 -27.63 36.05 -19.52
N ASP A 572 -27.06 34.84 -19.50
CA ASP A 572 -25.63 34.59 -19.76
C ASP A 572 -25.42 33.70 -21.01
N GLU A 573 -26.47 33.39 -21.79
CA GLU A 573 -26.40 32.42 -22.90
C GLU A 573 -25.45 32.85 -24.03
N VAL A 574 -25.39 34.15 -24.33
CA VAL A 574 -24.50 34.70 -25.35
C VAL A 574 -23.06 34.66 -24.88
N GLU A 575 -22.82 35.07 -23.63
CA GLU A 575 -21.49 35.13 -23.03
C GLU A 575 -20.90 33.73 -22.87
N LEU A 576 -21.71 32.73 -22.47
CA LEU A 576 -21.28 31.33 -22.43
C LEU A 576 -20.80 30.84 -23.81
N LEU A 577 -21.55 31.15 -24.88
CA LEU A 577 -21.18 30.73 -26.23
C LEU A 577 -19.93 31.45 -26.74
N ASP A 578 -19.80 32.74 -26.45
CA ASP A 578 -18.65 33.56 -26.85
C ASP A 578 -17.38 33.11 -26.12
N ASP A 579 -17.44 32.84 -24.81
CA ASP A 579 -16.30 32.36 -24.03
C ASP A 579 -15.84 30.97 -24.52
N MET A 580 -16.78 30.07 -24.83
CA MET A 580 -16.47 28.77 -25.40
C MET A 580 -15.90 28.85 -26.82
N LEU A 581 -16.40 29.79 -27.64
CA LEU A 581 -15.85 30.06 -28.98
C LEU A 581 -14.48 30.71 -28.90
N GLN A 582 -14.22 31.60 -27.95
CA GLN A 582 -12.93 32.23 -27.79
C GLN A 582 -11.87 31.23 -27.37
N GLU A 583 -12.21 30.32 -26.45
CA GLU A 583 -11.34 29.20 -26.06
C GLU A 583 -11.03 28.30 -27.27
N ALA A 584 -12.02 28.09 -28.14
CA ALA A 584 -11.83 27.34 -29.38
C ALA A 584 -10.80 27.95 -30.33
N HIS A 585 -10.77 29.29 -30.41
CA HIS A 585 -9.83 30.01 -31.25
C HIS A 585 -8.43 30.13 -30.63
N SER A 586 -8.28 29.98 -29.30
CA SER A 586 -6.96 29.99 -28.66
C SER A 586 -6.20 28.66 -28.72
N HIS A 587 -6.91 27.56 -29.02
CA HIS A 587 -6.33 26.22 -29.18
C HIS A 587 -5.98 25.86 -30.65
N HIS A 588 -6.11 26.81 -31.58
CA HIS A 588 -5.57 26.77 -32.95
C HIS A 588 -4.43 27.78 -33.09
#